data_AF-A0A6A6JUR1-F1
#
_entry.id   AF-A0A6A6JUR1-F1
#
_cell.length_a   1.000
_cell.length_b   1.000
_cell.length_c   1.000
_cell.angle_alpha   90.00
_cell.angle_beta   90.00
_cell.angle_gamma   90.00
#
_symmetry.space_group_name_H-M   'P 1'
#
loop_
_entity.id
_entity.type
_entity.pdbx_description
1 polymer ?
#
loop_
_entity_poly.entity_id
_entity_poly.type
_entity_poly.pdbx_seq_one_letter_code
_entity_poly.pdbx_strand_id
1 'polypeptide(L)'
;MATTNSNSCTCSLNNLQQMAKRLDRNSLPVDKILEIGTEFSAQLQKTIVCSKCVGSGLVASSLSHIMFRLIGFYEAAYLDAVDHLFSDMNSACSSNKSKSLSTTPSSSYGVVYSPTPPAIQRHSGCKSVAREMKLGEMPIDGLEGRLLVRVVLVDACLSLNEKIQKWKTVMEGSLDIDDQPYVRHCNAVIGRCLDRLANLLGLLRFDSFSTDRS
;
A
#
# COMPACT_ATOMS: atom_id res chain seq x y z
N MET A 1 -7.28 -39.33 -31.91
CA MET A 1 -6.15 -38.43 -31.60
C MET A 1 -6.55 -37.03 -32.03
N ALA A 2 -6.98 -36.19 -31.10
CA ALA A 2 -7.32 -34.80 -31.38
C ALA A 2 -6.09 -33.94 -31.09
N THR A 3 -5.39 -33.52 -32.14
CA THR A 3 -4.37 -32.48 -32.06
C THR A 3 -5.07 -31.13 -31.97
N THR A 4 -5.38 -30.69 -30.74
CA THR A 4 -5.82 -29.32 -30.50
C THR A 4 -4.63 -28.38 -30.66
N ASN A 5 -4.65 -27.66 -31.77
CA ASN A 5 -3.72 -26.60 -32.12
C ASN A 5 -3.98 -25.37 -31.22
N SER A 6 -3.61 -25.42 -29.94
CA SER A 6 -3.73 -24.29 -29.00
C SER A 6 -2.51 -23.37 -29.09
N ASN A 7 -2.29 -22.80 -30.28
CA ASN A 7 -1.08 -22.02 -30.54
C ASN A 7 -1.13 -20.54 -30.14
N SER A 8 -2.19 -20.04 -29.52
CA SER A 8 -2.27 -18.66 -29.02
C SER A 8 -2.21 -18.58 -27.49
N CYS A 9 -1.07 -18.15 -26.93
CA CYS A 9 -1.01 -17.67 -25.54
C CYS A 9 -1.78 -16.35 -25.47
N THR A 10 -2.82 -16.28 -24.63
CA THR A 10 -3.59 -15.04 -24.38
C THR A 10 -2.96 -14.17 -23.29
N CYS A 11 -1.84 -14.60 -22.71
CA CYS A 11 -1.05 -13.80 -21.77
C CYS A 11 -0.31 -12.70 -22.55
N SER A 12 -0.96 -11.55 -22.68
CA SER A 12 -0.36 -10.36 -23.28
C SER A 12 0.80 -9.85 -22.41
N LEU A 13 2.05 -10.04 -22.85
CA LEU A 13 3.23 -9.41 -22.25
C LEU A 13 3.10 -7.88 -22.25
N ASN A 14 2.44 -7.31 -23.27
CA ASN A 14 2.17 -5.88 -23.35
C ASN A 14 1.33 -5.39 -22.15
N ASN A 15 0.38 -6.20 -21.66
CA ASN A 15 -0.41 -5.83 -20.48
C ASN A 15 0.45 -5.82 -19.22
N LEU A 16 1.35 -6.78 -19.06
CA LEU A 16 2.33 -6.80 -17.96
C LEU A 16 3.25 -5.58 -18.01
N GLN A 17 3.77 -5.24 -19.19
CA GLN A 17 4.61 -4.05 -19.38
C GLN A 17 3.85 -2.75 -19.11
N GLN A 18 2.56 -2.67 -19.50
CA GLN A 18 1.72 -1.51 -19.22
C GLN A 18 1.45 -1.36 -17.72
N MET A 19 1.15 -2.45 -17.02
CA MET A 19 1.00 -2.45 -15.56
C MET A 19 2.30 -2.03 -14.86
N ALA A 20 3.45 -2.58 -15.27
CA ALA A 20 4.75 -2.20 -14.74
C ALA A 20 4.98 -0.68 -14.89
N LYS A 21 4.76 -0.12 -16.09
CA LYS A 21 4.88 1.32 -16.35
C LYS A 21 3.95 2.17 -15.48
N ARG A 22 2.73 1.71 -15.20
CA ARG A 22 1.80 2.41 -14.30
C ARG A 22 2.34 2.43 -12.86
N LEU A 23 2.99 1.35 -12.44
CA LEU A 23 3.57 1.18 -11.10
C LEU A 23 4.97 1.78 -10.93
N ASP A 24 5.65 2.18 -11.99
CA ASP A 24 6.97 2.85 -11.92
C ASP A 24 6.87 4.30 -11.41
N ARG A 25 5.65 4.81 -11.17
CA ARG A 25 5.42 6.12 -10.55
C ARG A 25 5.85 6.12 -9.08
N ASN A 26 6.25 7.27 -8.55
CA ASN A 26 6.61 7.41 -7.13
C ASN A 26 5.40 7.45 -6.18
N SER A 27 4.22 7.76 -6.71
CA SER A 27 2.97 7.78 -5.96
C SER A 27 1.79 7.49 -6.86
N LEU A 28 0.80 6.78 -6.33
CA LEU A 28 -0.47 6.50 -6.99
C LEU A 28 -1.62 6.68 -5.99
N PRO A 29 -2.78 7.17 -6.45
CA PRO A 29 -4.02 7.11 -5.68
C PRO A 29 -4.40 5.66 -5.31
N VAL A 30 -5.04 5.48 -4.15
CA VAL A 30 -5.39 4.15 -3.62
C VAL A 30 -6.33 3.38 -4.57
N ASP A 31 -7.34 4.05 -5.12
CA ASP A 31 -8.23 3.48 -6.15
C ASP A 31 -7.44 2.91 -7.35
N LYS A 32 -6.43 3.65 -7.82
CA LYS A 32 -5.59 3.20 -8.93
C LYS A 32 -4.67 2.05 -8.56
N ILE A 33 -4.17 2.02 -7.32
CA ILE A 33 -3.38 0.89 -6.83
C ILE A 33 -4.25 -0.37 -6.79
N LEU A 34 -5.47 -0.28 -6.25
CA LEU A 34 -6.41 -1.39 -6.16
C LEU A 34 -6.85 -1.88 -7.54
N GLU A 35 -7.15 -0.96 -8.47
CA GLU A 35 -7.47 -1.27 -9.86
C GLU A 35 -6.35 -2.10 -10.51
N ILE A 36 -5.10 -1.63 -10.40
CA ILE A 36 -3.93 -2.36 -10.93
C ILE A 36 -3.77 -3.71 -10.22
N GLY A 37 -4.00 -3.78 -8.91
CA GLY A 37 -3.94 -5.03 -8.14
C GLY A 37 -4.93 -6.08 -8.66
N THR A 38 -6.16 -5.68 -8.96
CA THR A 38 -7.17 -6.59 -9.52
C THR A 38 -6.82 -7.05 -10.93
N GLU A 39 -6.36 -6.14 -11.79
CA GLU A 39 -5.91 -6.45 -13.14
C GLU A 39 -4.72 -7.42 -13.12
N PHE A 40 -3.76 -7.16 -12.22
CA PHE A 40 -2.60 -8.00 -12.01
C PHE A 40 -2.98 -9.41 -11.55
N SER A 41 -3.86 -9.54 -10.56
CA SER A 41 -4.33 -10.85 -10.07
C SER A 41 -4.99 -11.67 -11.17
N ALA A 42 -5.78 -11.04 -12.04
CA ALA A 42 -6.38 -11.70 -13.20
C ALA A 42 -5.31 -12.14 -14.23
N GLN A 43 -4.32 -11.28 -14.50
CA GLN A 43 -3.25 -11.58 -15.45
C GLN A 43 -2.28 -12.66 -14.93
N LEU A 44 -1.98 -12.65 -13.64
CA LEU A 44 -1.18 -13.68 -12.97
C LEU A 44 -1.89 -15.03 -13.08
N GLN A 45 -3.20 -15.09 -12.79
CA GLN A 45 -3.99 -16.32 -12.94
C GLN A 45 -3.93 -16.87 -14.37
N LYS A 46 -4.07 -16.01 -15.39
CA LYS A 46 -3.94 -16.39 -16.82
C LYS A 46 -2.55 -16.93 -17.14
N THR A 47 -1.51 -16.33 -16.57
CA THR A 47 -0.12 -16.73 -16.79
C THR A 47 0.18 -18.09 -16.18
N ILE A 48 -0.29 -18.34 -14.95
CA ILE A 48 -0.09 -19.60 -14.24
C ILE A 48 -0.67 -20.79 -15.02
N VAL A 49 -1.82 -20.62 -15.69
CA VAL A 49 -2.45 -21.70 -16.47
C VAL A 49 -1.88 -21.87 -17.88
N CYS A 50 -0.97 -20.99 -18.32
CA CYS A 50 -0.40 -21.06 -19.66
C CYS A 50 1.03 -21.60 -19.63
N SER A 51 1.21 -22.83 -20.14
CA SER A 51 2.51 -23.52 -20.17
C SER A 51 3.62 -22.75 -20.92
N LYS A 52 3.28 -22.03 -21.99
CA LYS A 52 4.26 -21.19 -22.74
C LYS A 52 4.74 -19.99 -21.94
N CYS A 53 3.88 -19.46 -21.08
CA CYS A 53 4.06 -18.16 -20.46
C CYS A 53 4.54 -18.32 -18.99
N VAL A 54 4.26 -19.44 -18.33
CA VAL A 54 4.71 -19.75 -16.95
C VAL A 54 6.22 -19.99 -16.83
N GLY A 55 6.83 -20.68 -17.81
CA GLY A 55 8.28 -20.92 -17.83
C GLY A 55 9.10 -19.75 -18.39
N SER A 56 8.45 -18.69 -18.87
CA SER A 56 9.15 -17.59 -19.54
C SER A 56 9.83 -16.65 -18.54
N GLY A 57 11.17 -16.58 -18.63
CA GLY A 57 12.03 -15.67 -17.88
C GLY A 57 11.54 -14.23 -17.79
N LEU A 58 11.21 -13.67 -18.95
CA LEU A 58 10.75 -12.29 -19.09
C LEU A 58 9.40 -12.05 -18.42
N VAL A 59 8.49 -13.04 -18.52
CA VAL A 59 7.16 -12.95 -17.92
C VAL A 59 7.27 -13.00 -16.40
N ALA A 60 8.01 -13.95 -15.83
CA ALA A 60 8.17 -14.00 -14.38
C ALA A 60 8.91 -12.79 -13.83
N SER A 61 9.93 -12.28 -14.53
CA SER A 61 10.62 -11.06 -14.12
C SER A 61 9.65 -9.88 -14.07
N SER A 62 8.78 -9.74 -15.07
CA SER A 62 7.72 -8.72 -15.10
C SER A 62 6.72 -8.90 -13.96
N LEU A 63 6.27 -10.14 -13.72
CA LEU A 63 5.38 -10.46 -12.60
C LEU A 63 6.03 -10.10 -11.26
N SER A 64 7.27 -10.52 -11.03
CA SER A 64 8.07 -10.23 -9.84
C SER A 64 8.20 -8.72 -9.58
N HIS A 65 8.50 -7.93 -10.62
CA HIS A 65 8.57 -6.48 -10.50
C HIS A 65 7.22 -5.87 -10.09
N ILE A 66 6.15 -6.25 -10.79
CA ILE A 66 4.79 -5.75 -10.52
C ILE A 66 4.37 -6.10 -9.09
N MET A 67 4.57 -7.34 -8.65
CA MET A 67 4.29 -7.78 -7.27
C MET A 67 5.03 -6.93 -6.25
N PHE A 68 6.34 -6.78 -6.43
CA PHE A 68 7.17 -6.05 -5.47
C PHE A 68 6.73 -4.59 -5.35
N ARG A 69 6.37 -3.96 -6.47
CA ARG A 69 5.85 -2.59 -6.50
C ARG A 69 4.46 -2.47 -5.90
N LEU A 70 3.54 -3.38 -6.22
CA LEU A 70 2.19 -3.39 -5.65
C LEU A 70 2.21 -3.52 -4.13
N ILE A 71 3.02 -4.44 -3.59
CA ILE A 71 3.18 -4.60 -2.15
C ILE A 71 3.71 -3.32 -1.52
N GLY A 72 4.70 -2.66 -2.14
CA GLY A 72 5.20 -1.38 -1.67
C GLY A 72 4.13 -0.28 -1.63
N PHE A 73 3.23 -0.26 -2.61
CA PHE A 73 2.09 0.66 -2.59
C PHE A 73 1.05 0.31 -1.52
N TYR A 74 0.78 -0.97 -1.26
CA TYR A 74 -0.10 -1.36 -0.16
C TYR A 74 0.48 -1.00 1.20
N GLU A 75 1.79 -1.20 1.41
CA GLU A 75 2.49 -0.76 2.61
C GLU A 75 2.39 0.76 2.78
N ALA A 76 2.65 1.54 1.71
CA ALA A 76 2.54 2.99 1.75
C ALA A 76 1.10 3.47 2.03
N ALA A 77 0.10 2.83 1.42
CA ALA A 77 -1.31 3.15 1.66
C ALA A 77 -1.74 2.85 3.10
N TYR A 78 -1.21 1.78 3.69
CA TYR A 78 -1.43 1.48 5.11
C TYR A 78 -0.77 2.52 6.02
N LEU A 79 0.50 2.88 5.77
CA LEU A 79 1.21 3.89 6.56
C LEU A 79 0.50 5.24 6.55
N ASP A 80 0.04 5.69 5.38
CA ASP A 80 -0.72 6.94 5.25
C ASP A 80 -2.04 6.89 6.05
N ALA A 81 -2.77 5.77 5.97
CA ALA A 81 -3.97 5.57 6.77
C ALA A 81 -3.70 5.57 8.29
N VAL A 82 -2.50 5.17 8.73
CA VAL A 82 -2.09 5.10 10.15
C VAL A 82 -1.56 6.44 10.67
N ASP A 83 -0.70 7.13 9.92
CA ASP A 83 -0.09 8.40 10.34
C ASP A 83 -1.15 9.49 10.60
N HIS A 84 -2.24 9.46 9.83
CA HIS A 84 -3.37 10.39 10.00
C HIS A 84 -4.31 10.01 11.16
N LEU A 85 -4.33 8.74 11.60
CA LEU A 85 -5.08 8.33 12.80
C LEU A 85 -4.47 8.92 14.07
N PHE A 86 -3.14 8.87 14.22
CA PHE A 86 -2.46 9.41 15.40
C PHE A 86 -2.48 10.94 15.46
N SER A 87 -2.46 11.62 14.31
CA SER A 87 -2.60 13.08 14.25
C SER A 87 -3.99 13.56 14.68
N ASP A 88 -5.05 12.91 14.19
CA ASP A 88 -6.43 13.29 14.51
C ASP A 88 -6.80 12.94 15.96
N MET A 89 -6.29 11.82 16.49
CA MET A 89 -6.53 11.42 17.89
C MET A 89 -5.84 12.37 18.89
N ASN A 90 -4.61 12.81 18.59
CA ASN A 90 -3.90 13.80 19.42
C ASN A 90 -4.52 15.20 19.33
N SER A 91 -5.15 15.55 18.21
CA SER A 91 -5.92 16.79 18.04
C SER A 91 -7.24 16.75 18.82
N ALA A 92 -7.94 15.61 18.81
CA ALA A 92 -9.19 15.40 19.56
C ALA A 92 -8.98 15.46 21.08
N CYS A 93 -7.84 14.96 21.59
CA CYS A 93 -7.48 15.10 23.00
C CYS A 93 -6.97 16.50 23.42
N SER A 94 -6.80 17.43 22.47
CA SER A 94 -6.38 18.82 22.73
C SER A 94 -7.53 19.84 22.69
N SER A 95 -8.78 19.38 22.59
CA SER A 95 -9.97 20.25 22.49
C SER A 95 -10.76 20.39 23.80
N ASN A 96 -10.10 20.17 24.95
CA ASN A 96 -10.68 20.42 26.28
C ASN A 96 -9.80 21.38 27.09
N LYS A 97 -9.68 22.64 26.65
CA LYS A 97 -9.38 23.76 27.57
C LYS A 97 -10.22 24.99 27.22
N SER A 98 -11.30 25.13 27.98
CA SER A 98 -11.77 26.39 28.57
C SER A 98 -12.45 27.38 27.64
N LYS A 99 -13.78 27.25 27.55
CA LYS A 99 -14.69 28.39 27.58
C LYS A 99 -14.32 29.28 28.78
N SER A 100 -13.66 30.40 28.53
CA SER A 100 -13.63 31.54 29.44
C SER A 100 -14.27 32.71 28.72
N LEU A 101 -15.56 32.90 29.00
CA LEU A 101 -16.29 34.11 28.71
C LEU A 101 -15.63 35.24 29.53
N SER A 102 -15.04 36.23 28.87
CA SER A 102 -14.52 37.42 29.56
C SER A 102 -14.66 38.63 28.66
N THR A 103 -15.74 39.34 28.92
CA THR A 103 -16.04 40.72 28.54
C THR A 103 -14.83 41.66 28.69
N THR A 104 -14.60 42.50 27.69
CA THR A 104 -13.79 43.72 27.74
C THR A 104 -14.24 44.66 28.87
N PRO A 105 -13.31 45.44 29.46
CA PRO A 105 -13.22 46.85 29.06
C PRO A 105 -11.79 47.44 28.98
N SER A 106 -11.69 48.59 28.29
CA SER A 106 -10.53 49.46 28.09
C SER A 106 -9.77 49.90 29.36
N SER A 107 -8.46 50.14 29.26
CA SER A 107 -7.78 51.42 29.58
C SER A 107 -6.29 51.26 30.00
N SER A 108 -5.40 51.88 29.20
CA SER A 108 -4.21 52.72 29.49
C SER A 108 -3.07 52.35 30.50
N TYR A 109 -1.84 52.62 30.02
CA TYR A 109 -0.55 52.94 30.68
C TYR A 109 0.25 51.88 31.47
N GLY A 110 1.57 51.83 31.19
CA GLY A 110 2.58 51.51 32.21
C GLY A 110 3.67 50.51 31.84
N VAL A 111 4.84 51.03 31.47
CA VAL A 111 6.15 50.37 31.26
C VAL A 111 6.67 49.68 32.54
N VAL A 112 7.39 48.54 32.45
CA VAL A 112 8.73 48.25 33.05
C VAL A 112 9.27 46.88 32.57
N TYR A 113 10.58 46.87 32.29
CA TYR A 113 11.48 45.83 31.78
C TYR A 113 11.73 44.61 32.68
N SER A 114 11.94 43.43 32.08
CA SER A 114 13.19 42.63 32.27
C SER A 114 13.33 41.46 31.27
N PRO A 115 14.57 41.08 30.88
CA PRO A 115 14.83 40.22 29.73
C PRO A 115 15.05 38.75 30.10
N THR A 116 14.34 37.83 29.43
CA THR A 116 14.51 36.38 29.52
C THR A 116 15.21 35.86 28.25
N PRO A 117 16.20 34.97 28.33
CA PRO A 117 17.06 34.58 27.20
C PRO A 117 16.31 33.89 26.05
N PRO A 118 16.85 33.93 24.81
CA PRO A 118 16.13 33.50 23.62
C PRO A 118 15.97 31.98 23.62
N ALA A 119 14.72 31.53 23.68
CA ALA A 119 14.34 30.19 23.28
C ALA A 119 14.71 30.00 21.81
N ILE A 120 15.56 29.02 21.53
CA ILE A 120 15.88 28.57 20.18
C ILE A 120 14.57 28.12 19.54
N GLN A 121 14.03 28.99 18.67
CA GLN A 121 12.95 28.67 17.76
C GLN A 121 13.44 27.54 16.85
N ARG A 122 13.00 26.30 17.11
CA ARG A 122 13.00 25.27 16.07
C ARG A 122 11.96 25.71 15.05
N HIS A 123 12.45 26.11 13.89
CA HIS A 123 11.66 26.54 12.76
C HIS A 123 10.55 25.53 12.43
N SER A 124 9.34 26.00 12.64
CA SER A 124 8.14 25.73 11.84
C SER A 124 8.48 25.65 10.36
N GLY A 125 7.95 24.62 9.68
CA GLY A 125 8.05 24.55 8.23
C GLY A 125 7.75 23.23 7.55
N CYS A 126 7.23 22.19 8.24
CA CYS A 126 6.62 21.07 7.51
C CYS A 126 5.21 21.49 7.10
N LYS A 127 5.08 22.11 5.92
CA LYS A 127 3.78 22.25 5.27
C LYS A 127 3.27 20.84 5.00
N SER A 128 2.43 20.34 5.89
CA SER A 128 1.61 19.15 5.63
C SER A 128 0.75 19.47 4.41
N VAL A 129 1.20 19.00 3.25
CA VAL A 129 0.37 18.98 2.06
C VAL A 129 -0.60 17.85 2.33
N ALA A 130 -1.81 18.21 2.79
CA ALA A 130 -2.92 17.27 2.90
C ALA A 130 -3.08 16.59 1.54
N ARG A 131 -2.61 15.36 1.43
CA ARG A 131 -2.79 14.52 0.26
C ARG A 131 -4.17 13.91 0.44
N GLU A 132 -5.19 14.56 -0.13
CA GLU A 132 -6.54 13.98 -0.20
C GLU A 132 -6.44 12.59 -0.86
N MET A 133 -6.58 11.55 -0.04
CA MET A 133 -6.81 10.20 -0.56
C MET A 133 -8.25 10.14 -1.08
N LYS A 134 -8.45 9.55 -2.26
CA LYS A 134 -9.77 9.39 -2.89
C LYS A 134 -10.02 7.92 -3.21
N LEU A 135 -11.24 7.45 -2.93
CA LEU A 135 -11.75 6.16 -3.38
C LEU A 135 -12.84 6.44 -4.42
N GLY A 136 -12.47 6.45 -5.70
CA GLY A 136 -13.36 6.97 -6.75
C GLY A 136 -13.57 8.48 -6.60
N GLU A 137 -14.83 8.94 -6.56
CA GLU A 137 -15.19 10.35 -6.33
C GLU A 137 -15.31 10.71 -4.84
N MET A 138 -15.21 9.73 -3.93
CA MET A 138 -15.38 9.95 -2.50
C MET A 138 -14.06 10.42 -1.86
N PRO A 139 -14.03 11.60 -1.22
CA PRO A 139 -12.89 11.98 -0.40
C PRO A 139 -12.82 11.02 0.79
N ILE A 140 -11.64 10.43 1.01
CA ILE A 140 -11.37 9.56 2.15
C ILE A 140 -11.02 10.46 3.33
N ASP A 141 -12.01 11.18 3.82
CA ASP A 141 -11.87 12.05 4.98
C ASP A 141 -12.40 11.35 6.23
N GLY A 142 -11.73 11.59 7.37
CA GLY A 142 -12.16 11.10 8.67
C GLY A 142 -11.90 9.61 8.94
N LEU A 143 -12.35 9.17 10.11
CA LEU A 143 -12.06 7.84 10.65
C LEU A 143 -12.62 6.69 9.78
N GLU A 144 -13.82 6.87 9.25
CA GLU A 144 -14.56 5.86 8.49
C GLU A 144 -13.92 5.58 7.12
N GLY A 145 -13.49 6.62 6.40
CA GLY A 145 -12.77 6.46 5.14
C GLY A 145 -11.46 5.69 5.34
N ARG A 146 -10.73 5.97 6.42
CA ARG A 146 -9.48 5.26 6.74
C ARG A 146 -9.72 3.80 7.14
N LEU A 147 -10.80 3.53 7.88
CA LEU A 147 -11.22 2.16 8.17
C LEU A 147 -11.56 1.41 6.89
N LEU A 148 -12.26 2.06 5.95
CA LEU A 148 -12.58 1.49 4.65
C LEU A 148 -11.31 1.15 3.85
N VAL A 149 -10.31 2.04 3.83
CA VAL A 149 -9.00 1.77 3.20
C VAL A 149 -8.34 0.54 3.81
N ARG A 150 -8.31 0.43 5.16
CA ARG A 150 -7.75 -0.75 5.83
C ARG A 150 -8.47 -2.03 5.44
N VAL A 151 -9.81 -2.04 5.44
CA VAL A 151 -10.61 -3.21 5.06
C VAL A 151 -10.32 -3.64 3.63
N VAL A 152 -10.31 -2.68 2.69
CA VAL A 152 -10.06 -2.96 1.28
C VAL A 152 -8.60 -3.40 1.04
N LEU A 153 -7.64 -2.85 1.78
CA LEU A 153 -6.25 -3.31 1.75
C LEU A 153 -6.09 -4.74 2.27
N VAL A 154 -6.83 -5.13 3.31
CA VAL A 154 -6.83 -6.52 3.79
C VAL A 154 -7.30 -7.47 2.69
N ASP A 155 -8.42 -7.16 2.04
CA ASP A 155 -8.94 -7.98 0.95
C ASP A 155 -7.95 -8.07 -0.22
N ALA A 156 -7.38 -6.93 -0.63
CA ALA A 156 -6.38 -6.88 -1.69
C ALA A 156 -5.11 -7.69 -1.36
N CYS A 157 -4.64 -7.62 -0.11
CA CYS A 157 -3.47 -8.37 0.35
C CYS A 157 -3.74 -9.88 0.43
N LEU A 158 -4.92 -10.29 0.89
CA LEU A 158 -5.32 -11.70 0.93
C LEU A 158 -5.44 -12.29 -0.48
N SER A 159 -6.11 -11.56 -1.38
CA SER A 159 -6.25 -11.94 -2.79
C SER A 159 -4.88 -12.10 -3.46
N LEU A 160 -3.99 -11.11 -3.28
CA LEU A 160 -2.64 -11.18 -3.84
C LEU A 160 -1.84 -12.35 -3.23
N ASN A 161 -1.89 -12.54 -1.91
CA ASN A 161 -1.21 -13.64 -1.23
C ASN A 161 -1.63 -15.00 -1.79
N GLU A 162 -2.93 -15.24 -1.99
CA GLU A 162 -3.43 -16.49 -2.58
C GLU A 162 -2.84 -16.73 -3.99
N LYS A 163 -2.80 -15.68 -4.83
CA LYS A 163 -2.25 -15.80 -6.19
C LYS A 163 -0.75 -16.05 -6.20
N ILE A 164 0.00 -15.41 -5.30
CA ILE A 164 1.45 -15.62 -5.18
C ILE A 164 1.76 -17.04 -4.72
N GLN A 165 1.00 -17.57 -3.75
CA GLN A 165 1.16 -18.96 -3.31
C GLN A 165 0.88 -19.95 -4.44
N LYS A 166 -0.19 -19.73 -5.21
CA LYS A 166 -0.48 -20.54 -6.41
C LYS A 166 0.65 -20.50 -7.42
N TRP A 167 1.20 -19.31 -7.67
CA TRP A 167 2.34 -19.17 -8.58
C TRP A 167 3.57 -19.91 -8.07
N LYS A 168 3.87 -19.82 -6.77
CA LYS A 168 4.95 -20.57 -6.11
C LYS A 168 4.84 -22.06 -6.37
N THR A 169 3.68 -22.65 -6.11
CA THR A 169 3.44 -24.09 -6.30
C THR A 169 3.69 -24.52 -7.74
N VAL A 170 3.29 -23.69 -8.72
CA VAL A 170 3.51 -24.00 -10.13
C VAL A 170 4.99 -23.86 -10.51
N MET A 171 5.69 -22.83 -10.02
CA MET A 171 7.13 -22.68 -10.25
C MET A 171 7.95 -23.83 -9.63
N GLU A 172 7.59 -24.27 -8.42
CA GLU A 172 8.19 -25.44 -7.77
C GLU A 172 7.91 -26.74 -8.54
N GLY A 173 6.72 -26.88 -9.13
CA GLY A 173 6.36 -28.02 -9.98
C GLY A 173 7.02 -28.05 -11.36
N SER A 174 7.58 -26.92 -11.81
CA SER A 174 8.22 -26.77 -13.14
C SER A 174 9.74 -26.99 -13.16
N LEU A 175 10.29 -27.66 -12.14
CA LEU A 175 11.74 -27.88 -11.99
C LEU A 175 12.29 -28.87 -13.04
N ASP A 176 12.55 -28.38 -14.25
CA ASP A 176 13.54 -28.96 -15.16
C ASP A 176 14.96 -28.48 -14.78
N ILE A 177 15.95 -29.35 -14.95
CA ILE A 177 17.31 -29.20 -14.41
C ILE A 177 18.05 -27.97 -15.00
N ASP A 178 17.75 -27.57 -16.23
CA ASP A 178 18.39 -26.42 -16.92
C ASP A 178 17.90 -25.04 -16.41
N ASP A 179 16.72 -24.96 -15.81
CA ASP A 179 16.11 -23.68 -15.35
C ASP A 179 16.31 -23.41 -13.84
N GLN A 180 17.07 -24.26 -13.13
CA GLN A 180 17.31 -24.16 -11.69
C GLN A 180 17.71 -22.77 -11.15
N PRO A 181 18.69 -22.04 -11.73
CA PRO A 181 19.10 -20.76 -11.17
C PRO A 181 18.01 -19.69 -11.28
N TYR A 182 17.23 -19.74 -12.36
CA TYR A 182 16.12 -18.82 -12.59
C TYR A 182 14.93 -19.14 -11.68
N VAL A 183 14.53 -20.41 -11.57
CA VAL A 183 13.46 -20.85 -10.66
C VAL A 183 13.82 -20.51 -9.21
N ARG A 184 15.09 -20.68 -8.81
CA ARG A 184 15.58 -20.26 -7.48
C ARG A 184 15.45 -18.76 -7.26
N HIS A 185 15.79 -17.93 -8.26
CA HIS A 185 15.64 -16.48 -8.16
C HIS A 185 14.17 -16.07 -7.99
N CYS A 186 13.27 -16.60 -8.82
CA CYS A 186 11.84 -16.36 -8.70
C CYS A 186 11.31 -16.79 -7.33
N ASN A 187 11.67 -17.98 -6.84
CA ASN A 187 11.28 -18.46 -5.52
C ASN A 187 11.76 -17.53 -4.38
N ALA A 188 12.97 -16.97 -4.48
CA ALA A 188 13.48 -16.02 -3.51
C ALA A 188 12.71 -14.67 -3.53
N VAL A 189 12.26 -14.21 -4.71
CA VAL A 189 11.41 -13.02 -4.82
C VAL A 189 10.01 -13.29 -4.29
N ILE A 190 9.42 -14.43 -4.66
CA ILE A 190 8.13 -14.91 -4.16
C ILE A 190 8.13 -14.96 -2.64
N GLY A 191 9.15 -15.58 -2.04
CA GLY A 191 9.31 -15.66 -0.58
C GLY A 191 9.30 -14.29 0.07
N ARG A 192 10.16 -13.37 -0.41
CA ARG A 192 10.20 -11.98 0.10
C ARG A 192 8.87 -11.25 -0.04
N CYS A 193 8.12 -11.48 -1.12
CA CYS A 193 6.80 -10.88 -1.32
C CYS A 193 5.77 -11.44 -0.31
N LEU A 194 5.78 -12.76 -0.08
CA LEU A 194 4.92 -13.41 0.91
C LEU A 194 5.23 -12.94 2.33
N ASP A 195 6.51 -12.79 2.69
CA ASP A 195 6.91 -12.30 4.02
C ASP A 195 6.43 -10.86 4.25
N ARG A 196 6.57 -9.99 3.25
CA ARG A 196 6.07 -8.60 3.31
C ARG A 196 4.55 -8.55 3.43
N LEU A 197 3.83 -9.37 2.66
CA LEU A 197 2.37 -9.46 2.76
C LEU A 197 1.92 -10.00 4.12
N ALA A 198 2.61 -10.99 4.67
CA ALA A 198 2.32 -11.53 6.00
C ALA A 198 2.50 -10.47 7.08
N ASN A 199 3.59 -9.70 7.01
CA ASN A 199 3.84 -8.57 7.91
C ASN A 199 2.74 -7.52 7.79
N LEU A 200 2.40 -7.10 6.57
CA LEU A 200 1.35 -6.11 6.32
C LEU A 200 -0.02 -6.58 6.79
N LEU A 201 -0.38 -7.84 6.54
CA LEU A 201 -1.63 -8.44 7.03
C LEU A 201 -1.66 -8.52 8.56
N GLY A 202 -0.52 -8.81 9.19
CA GLY A 202 -0.38 -8.77 10.65
C GLY A 202 -0.68 -7.36 11.18
N LEU A 203 -0.03 -6.34 10.62
CA LEU A 203 -0.25 -4.95 10.98
C LEU A 203 -1.72 -4.53 10.80
N LEU A 204 -2.31 -4.86 9.65
CA LEU A 204 -3.72 -4.54 9.36
C LEU A 204 -4.71 -5.24 10.31
N ARG A 205 -4.40 -6.45 10.81
CA ARG A 205 -5.28 -7.18 11.74
C ARG A 205 -5.11 -6.74 13.18
N PHE A 206 -3.89 -6.48 13.65
CA PHE A 206 -3.61 -6.24 15.06
C PHE A 206 -3.73 -4.76 15.49
N ASP A 207 -3.56 -3.79 14.59
CA ASP A 207 -3.80 -2.36 14.90
C ASP A 207 -5.26 -2.03 15.23
N SER A 208 -6.19 -2.93 14.91
CA SER A 208 -7.62 -2.81 15.22
C SER A 208 -7.91 -2.96 16.72
N PHE A 209 -7.02 -3.63 17.48
CA PHE A 209 -7.28 -4.03 18.87
C PHE A 209 -6.63 -3.11 19.92
N SER A 210 -5.71 -2.24 19.51
CA SER A 210 -5.00 -1.34 20.42
C SER A 210 -5.83 -0.15 20.92
N THR A 211 -7.05 0.05 20.41
CA THR A 211 -7.91 1.20 20.72
C THR A 211 -9.01 0.94 21.77
N ASP A 212 -9.23 -0.31 22.20
CA ASP A 212 -10.25 -0.66 23.20
C ASP A 212 -9.72 -0.73 24.64
N ARG A 213 -8.53 -0.17 24.91
CA ARG A 213 -7.96 -0.09 26.26
C ARG A 213 -7.44 1.30 26.58
N SER A 214 -8.36 2.23 26.83
CA SER A 214 -8.13 3.40 27.68
C SER A 214 -9.46 4.03 28.08
#